data_AF-A0A2W5YYE0-F1
#
_entry.id   AF-A0A2W5YYE0-F1
#
_cell.length_a   1.000
_cell.length_b   1.000
_cell.length_c   1.000
_cell.angle_alpha   90.00
_cell.angle_beta   90.00
_cell.angle_gamma   90.00
#
_symmetry.space_group_name_H-M   'P 1'
#
loop_
_entity.id
_entity.type
_entity.pdbx_description
1 polymer ?
#
loop_
_entity_poly.entity_id
_entity_poly.type
_entity_poly.pdbx_seq_one_letter_code
_entity_poly.pdbx_strand_id
1 'polypeptide(L)'
;MEQGRDITLPGRANGRAGNGAPGSTDGRVPASPPAAETSSSSNTGVAGAPPANPSNGHHRKSASEKLINLLLEGGIASREEALQLAQNLNGGSWTTQVLDSGKVDEQRFLAAISKFFRVPFRPLDAKTIDRQTLSILPSRFVFQHHILPIAQTDKSVTLATYDLFNSAGRQLVGQLLKKPAEWVLVPRAQLLRAMKALYGVGAETFDEILKTNRAFEPLMESETSTDLNADDPEASVVKFVNQIIREAIIERATDIHVEPLENDLRIRYRIDGILHEVAVPPQLKVLQSAIISRLKVMAHMDIAERRLPQDGRIQLHAHNQEIDVRVSTIPTVNGESISLRLLSRTEQQFGFDRLDLSERQQEIVRNLLAQPNGIILVTGPTGCGKSTSLYCFLSSMNSVQRRIITIEEPVEYRLPGVSQIDVKPEIDLTFAKGLRHILRQDPNVVMVGEIRDIETADISIRAAMTGHLVFSTLHTNDA
;
A
#
# COMPACT_ATOMS: atom_id res chain seq x y z
N MET A 1 -21.87 78.47 22.51
CA MET A 1 -20.94 78.07 23.59
C MET A 1 -19.70 77.47 22.95
N GLU A 2 -18.60 77.43 23.69
CA GLU A 2 -17.22 77.19 23.25
C GLU A 2 -16.89 75.68 23.08
N GLN A 3 -15.79 75.21 22.46
CA GLN A 3 -14.63 75.76 21.71
C GLN A 3 -14.14 74.65 20.74
N GLY A 4 -13.53 74.90 19.56
CA GLY A 4 -12.08 75.08 19.30
C GLY A 4 -11.30 73.72 19.24
N ARG A 5 -10.37 73.41 18.32
CA ARG A 5 -9.59 74.10 17.25
C ARG A 5 -9.20 73.07 16.15
N ASP A 6 -8.76 73.31 14.91
CA ASP A 6 -7.99 74.38 14.19
C ASP A 6 -6.44 74.31 14.36
N ILE A 7 -5.58 74.11 13.33
CA ILE A 7 -5.74 73.82 11.88
C ILE A 7 -4.77 72.65 11.47
N THR A 8 -3.98 72.49 10.37
CA THR A 8 -3.52 73.28 9.19
C THR A 8 -3.05 72.35 8.03
N LEU A 9 -2.62 72.89 6.87
CA LEU A 9 -2.00 72.24 5.68
C LEU A 9 -0.75 73.07 5.22
N PRO A 10 -0.12 72.88 4.03
CA PRO A 10 0.61 71.70 3.48
C PRO A 10 2.01 72.05 2.86
N GLY A 11 2.75 71.05 2.33
CA GLY A 11 3.41 71.20 1.00
C GLY A 11 4.93 70.96 0.79
N ARG A 12 5.21 70.11 -0.23
CA ARG A 12 6.25 70.21 -1.30
C ARG A 12 7.79 70.33 -1.01
N ALA A 13 8.52 69.38 -1.64
CA ALA A 13 9.59 69.56 -2.66
C ALA A 13 11.04 69.09 -2.37
N ASN A 14 11.68 68.60 -3.45
CA ASN A 14 13.12 68.36 -3.70
C ASN A 14 13.83 67.26 -2.86
N GLY A 15 14.88 66.57 -3.36
CA GLY A 15 15.40 66.48 -4.74
C GLY A 15 16.91 66.23 -4.83
N ARG A 16 17.37 65.41 -5.80
CA ARG A 16 18.79 65.02 -6.10
C ARG A 16 19.50 64.18 -5.01
N ALA A 17 20.65 63.54 -5.25
CA ALA A 17 21.22 62.80 -6.41
C ALA A 17 22.57 62.17 -5.98
N GLY A 18 23.02 61.07 -6.60
CA GLY A 18 24.37 60.51 -6.36
C GLY A 18 24.70 59.28 -7.20
N ASN A 19 25.62 59.41 -8.16
CA ASN A 19 26.16 58.30 -8.96
C ASN A 19 27.44 57.74 -8.34
N GLY A 20 27.73 56.45 -8.58
CA GLY A 20 29.03 55.84 -8.26
C GLY A 20 29.16 54.38 -8.69
N ALA A 21 29.96 54.13 -9.73
CA ALA A 21 30.38 52.82 -10.25
C ALA A 21 31.77 52.99 -10.90
N PRO A 22 32.49 51.94 -11.36
CA PRO A 22 32.27 50.49 -11.25
C PRO A 22 33.48 49.75 -10.61
N GLY A 23 33.51 48.41 -10.64
CA GLY A 23 34.73 47.63 -10.34
C GLY A 23 34.52 46.11 -10.39
N SER A 24 35.35 45.39 -11.15
CA SER A 24 35.27 43.93 -11.38
C SER A 24 36.64 43.26 -11.29
N THR A 25 36.75 42.05 -10.71
CA THR A 25 37.62 40.95 -11.18
C THR A 25 37.43 39.64 -10.39
N ASP A 26 37.85 38.53 -10.99
CA ASP A 26 37.87 37.15 -10.48
C ASP A 26 38.74 36.86 -9.23
N GLY A 27 38.52 35.67 -8.63
CA GLY A 27 39.47 35.01 -7.73
C GLY A 27 39.03 33.59 -7.30
N ARG A 28 39.79 32.54 -7.65
CA ARG A 28 39.55 31.13 -7.23
C ARG A 28 40.62 30.62 -6.24
N VAL A 29 40.15 29.91 -5.20
CA VAL A 29 40.69 28.68 -4.56
C VAL A 29 42.22 28.43 -4.53
N PRO A 30 42.81 28.29 -3.32
CA PRO A 30 43.44 27.03 -2.86
C PRO A 30 42.82 26.55 -1.52
N ALA A 31 42.75 25.26 -1.10
CA ALA A 31 43.66 24.10 -1.13
C ALA A 31 44.70 24.06 0.02
N SER A 32 44.79 22.92 0.74
CA SER A 32 45.46 22.79 2.06
C SER A 32 46.45 21.59 2.17
N PRO A 33 47.57 21.68 2.93
CA PRO A 33 48.59 20.60 3.04
C PRO A 33 48.82 20.14 4.54
N PRO A 34 49.95 19.50 5.02
CA PRO A 34 49.84 18.13 5.59
C PRO A 34 50.75 17.69 6.81
N ALA A 35 50.57 16.42 7.25
CA ALA A 35 51.59 15.43 7.74
C ALA A 35 52.26 15.45 9.16
N ALA A 36 52.88 14.29 9.49
CA ALA A 36 53.79 13.89 10.62
C ALA A 36 53.17 13.67 12.04
N GLU A 37 53.65 12.78 12.95
CA GLU A 37 54.59 11.62 12.95
C GLU A 37 54.33 10.74 14.22
N THR A 38 54.73 9.45 14.35
CA THR A 38 56.01 9.01 14.99
C THR A 38 56.17 7.45 15.12
N SER A 39 57.41 7.03 15.38
CA SER A 39 58.04 5.72 15.77
C SER A 39 57.32 4.76 16.78
N SER A 40 57.74 3.49 17.02
CA SER A 40 58.59 2.49 16.33
C SER A 40 58.62 1.13 17.09
N SER A 41 59.16 0.07 16.45
CA SER A 41 60.16 -0.92 16.95
C SER A 41 59.87 -2.38 16.58
N SER A 42 60.90 -3.25 16.62
CA SER A 42 60.86 -4.62 16.10
C SER A 42 61.77 -5.60 16.86
N ASN A 43 61.37 -6.88 16.95
CA ASN A 43 62.30 -8.03 16.88
C ASN A 43 61.57 -9.35 16.53
N THR A 44 62.32 -10.45 16.52
CA THR A 44 62.07 -11.71 15.79
C THR A 44 61.73 -12.91 16.68
N GLY A 45 61.12 -13.94 16.10
CA GLY A 45 60.94 -15.27 16.71
C GLY A 45 60.22 -16.24 15.79
N VAL A 46 60.88 -17.31 15.34
CA VAL A 46 60.30 -18.36 14.47
C VAL A 46 60.26 -19.69 15.22
N ALA A 47 59.07 -20.31 15.28
CA ALA A 47 58.88 -21.70 15.71
C ALA A 47 57.74 -22.33 14.87
N GLY A 48 57.92 -23.57 14.43
CA GLY A 48 57.00 -24.22 13.48
C GLY A 48 55.75 -24.83 14.13
N ALA A 49 54.63 -24.80 13.40
CA ALA A 49 53.42 -25.53 13.76
C ALA A 49 53.47 -27.00 13.29
N PRO A 50 52.92 -27.96 14.05
CA PRO A 50 52.79 -29.35 13.62
C PRO A 50 51.70 -29.53 12.54
N PRO A 51 51.76 -30.61 11.72
CA PRO A 51 50.80 -30.84 10.64
C PRO A 51 49.39 -31.18 11.16
N ALA A 52 48.38 -30.80 10.38
CA ALA A 52 46.97 -31.02 10.71
C ALA A 52 46.57 -32.51 10.63
N ASN A 53 45.78 -32.97 11.61
CA ASN A 53 45.35 -34.36 11.73
C ASN A 53 44.08 -34.63 10.87
N PRO A 54 44.11 -35.52 9.85
CA PRO A 54 43.07 -35.59 8.81
C PRO A 54 41.90 -36.52 9.19
N SER A 55 41.14 -36.18 10.23
CA SER A 55 40.12 -37.10 10.81
C SER A 55 38.76 -36.46 11.11
N ASN A 56 38.17 -35.70 10.18
CA ASN A 56 36.78 -35.20 10.34
C ASN A 56 35.94 -35.07 9.05
N GLY A 57 36.31 -35.79 7.98
CA GLY A 57 35.64 -35.68 6.67
C GLY A 57 34.31 -36.44 6.49
N HIS A 58 33.97 -37.39 7.38
CA HIS A 58 32.91 -38.37 7.11
C HIS A 58 31.50 -37.98 7.59
N HIS A 59 31.36 -37.21 8.67
CA HIS A 59 30.01 -36.87 9.19
C HIS A 59 29.28 -35.82 8.34
N ARG A 60 30.00 -34.92 7.64
CA ARG A 60 29.38 -33.80 6.89
C ARG A 60 28.62 -34.24 5.63
N LYS A 61 29.00 -35.36 4.99
CA LYS A 61 28.34 -35.86 3.77
C LYS A 61 26.93 -36.42 4.02
N SER A 62 26.77 -37.22 5.09
CA SER A 62 25.50 -37.93 5.36
C SER A 62 24.30 -37.01 5.66
N ALA A 63 24.54 -35.83 6.25
CA ALA A 63 23.48 -34.87 6.54
C ALA A 63 22.90 -34.24 5.26
N SER A 64 23.76 -33.86 4.32
CA SER A 64 23.36 -33.26 3.04
C SER A 64 22.55 -34.24 2.19
N GLU A 65 22.96 -35.51 2.11
CA GLU A 65 22.28 -36.52 1.29
C GLU A 65 20.85 -36.84 1.79
N LYS A 66 20.61 -36.76 3.11
CA LYS A 66 19.25 -36.88 3.67
C LYS A 66 18.35 -35.69 3.32
N LEU A 67 18.88 -34.47 3.32
CA LEU A 67 18.13 -33.28 2.91
C LEU A 67 17.83 -33.30 1.40
N ILE A 68 18.79 -33.74 0.58
CA ILE A 68 18.59 -33.94 -0.86
C ILE A 68 17.46 -34.95 -1.11
N ASN A 69 17.44 -36.09 -0.41
CA ASN A 69 16.37 -37.09 -0.58
C ASN A 69 15.00 -36.56 -0.13
N LEU A 70 14.93 -35.77 0.95
CA LEU A 70 13.71 -35.10 1.42
C LEU A 70 13.17 -34.11 0.37
N LEU A 71 14.06 -33.32 -0.26
CA LEU A 71 13.71 -32.39 -1.34
C LEU A 71 13.19 -33.12 -2.60
N LEU A 72 13.78 -34.27 -2.95
CA LEU A 72 13.30 -35.12 -4.06
C LEU A 72 11.93 -35.74 -3.76
N GLU A 73 11.68 -36.22 -2.54
CA GLU A 73 10.33 -36.65 -2.11
C GLU A 73 9.30 -35.49 -2.22
N GLY A 74 9.72 -34.28 -1.85
CA GLY A 74 8.98 -33.02 -1.97
C GLY A 74 8.66 -32.56 -3.39
N GLY A 75 9.20 -33.22 -4.42
CA GLY A 75 8.83 -33.01 -5.83
C GLY A 75 9.86 -32.32 -6.72
N ILE A 76 11.03 -31.96 -6.20
CA ILE A 76 12.12 -31.41 -7.04
C ILE A 76 12.58 -32.46 -8.06
N ALA A 77 12.68 -32.06 -9.33
CA ALA A 77 12.95 -32.96 -10.45
C ALA A 77 14.43 -33.37 -10.56
N SER A 78 15.37 -32.46 -10.26
CA SER A 78 16.82 -32.73 -10.38
C SER A 78 17.51 -32.88 -9.03
N ARG A 79 18.41 -33.88 -8.93
CA ARG A 79 19.31 -34.05 -7.78
C ARG A 79 20.26 -32.85 -7.61
N GLU A 80 20.59 -32.16 -8.70
CA GLU A 80 21.47 -30.99 -8.67
C GLU A 80 20.75 -29.77 -8.07
N GLU A 81 19.48 -29.55 -8.42
CA GLU A 81 18.64 -28.51 -7.82
C GLU A 81 18.39 -28.78 -6.34
N ALA A 82 18.12 -30.04 -5.98
CA ALA A 82 17.99 -30.47 -4.59
C ALA A 82 19.30 -30.26 -3.81
N LEU A 83 20.46 -30.46 -4.44
CA LEU A 83 21.77 -30.19 -3.84
C LEU A 83 22.04 -28.69 -3.65
N GLN A 84 21.65 -27.84 -4.59
CA GLN A 84 21.72 -26.37 -4.45
C GLN A 84 20.83 -25.89 -3.30
N LEU A 85 19.56 -26.31 -3.27
CA LEU A 85 18.61 -25.94 -2.21
C LEU A 85 19.01 -26.51 -0.84
N ALA A 86 19.67 -27.67 -0.76
CA ALA A 86 20.21 -28.22 0.47
C ALA A 86 21.50 -27.52 0.96
N GLN A 87 22.15 -26.69 0.13
CA GLN A 87 23.39 -25.98 0.48
C GLN A 87 23.17 -24.49 0.81
N ASN A 88 22.14 -23.86 0.23
CA ASN A 88 21.77 -22.47 0.49
C ASN A 88 21.11 -22.29 1.87
N LEU A 89 21.87 -22.46 2.95
CA LEU A 89 21.46 -22.16 4.33
C LEU A 89 21.73 -20.68 4.66
N ASN A 90 21.13 -19.77 3.88
CA ASN A 90 21.36 -18.33 3.97
C ASN A 90 20.59 -17.69 5.13
N GLY A 91 21.03 -17.96 6.37
CA GLY A 91 20.72 -17.21 7.60
C GLY A 91 19.29 -17.26 8.16
N GLY A 92 18.27 -17.38 7.31
CA GLY A 92 16.86 -17.45 7.68
C GLY A 92 16.29 -18.87 7.69
N SER A 93 14.97 -18.98 7.60
CA SER A 93 14.30 -20.28 7.47
C SER A 93 14.62 -20.93 6.12
N TRP A 94 15.30 -22.07 6.18
CA TRP A 94 15.52 -22.95 5.04
C TRP A 94 14.19 -23.44 4.43
N THR A 95 13.23 -23.81 5.27
CA THR A 95 11.92 -24.30 4.83
C THR A 95 11.14 -23.22 4.06
N THR A 96 11.19 -21.97 4.52
CA THR A 96 10.64 -20.82 3.79
C THR A 96 11.35 -20.63 2.45
N GLN A 97 12.68 -20.65 2.41
CA GLN A 97 13.45 -20.49 1.15
C GLN A 97 13.16 -21.61 0.13
N VAL A 98 12.94 -22.85 0.59
CA VAL A 98 12.54 -23.97 -0.28
C VAL A 98 11.12 -23.79 -0.80
N LEU A 99 10.16 -23.41 0.04
CA LEU A 99 8.77 -23.15 -0.38
C LEU A 99 8.67 -21.96 -1.35
N ASP A 100 9.38 -20.86 -1.06
CA ASP A 100 9.39 -19.65 -1.91
C ASP A 100 10.10 -19.87 -3.26
N SER A 101 10.87 -20.96 -3.42
CA SER A 101 11.48 -21.32 -4.71
C SER A 101 10.46 -21.77 -5.78
N GLY A 102 9.24 -22.16 -5.36
CA GLY A 102 8.22 -22.73 -6.25
C GLY A 102 8.57 -24.12 -6.84
N LYS A 103 9.72 -24.71 -6.48
CA LYS A 103 10.21 -25.99 -7.04
C LYS A 103 9.72 -27.24 -6.30
N VAL A 104 9.01 -27.08 -5.18
CA VAL A 104 8.42 -28.17 -4.39
C VAL A 104 6.89 -28.08 -4.40
N ASP A 105 6.23 -29.24 -4.29
CA ASP A 105 4.84 -29.28 -3.87
C ASP A 105 4.77 -29.20 -2.34
N GLU A 106 4.03 -28.22 -1.81
CA GLU A 106 3.97 -27.97 -0.36
C GLU A 106 3.49 -29.21 0.42
N GLN A 107 2.47 -29.92 -0.09
CA GLN A 107 1.89 -31.07 0.60
C GLN A 107 2.89 -32.24 0.69
N ARG A 108 3.55 -32.56 -0.42
CA ARG A 108 4.60 -33.59 -0.48
C ARG A 108 5.83 -33.22 0.33
N PHE A 109 6.25 -31.95 0.28
CA PHE A 109 7.41 -31.48 1.04
C PHE A 109 7.16 -31.51 2.55
N LEU A 110 6.02 -31.01 3.03
CA LEU A 110 5.64 -31.12 4.44
C LEU A 110 5.41 -32.57 4.89
N ALA A 111 4.89 -33.44 4.01
CA ALA A 111 4.82 -34.88 4.28
C ALA A 111 6.21 -35.55 4.37
N ALA A 112 7.20 -35.11 3.59
CA ALA A 112 8.58 -35.58 3.70
C ALA A 112 9.25 -35.10 5.01
N ILE A 113 9.04 -33.83 5.39
CA ILE A 113 9.48 -33.27 6.69
C ILE A 113 8.81 -34.03 7.86
N SER A 114 7.53 -34.38 7.73
CA SER A 114 6.77 -35.19 8.71
C SER A 114 7.40 -36.56 8.96
N LYS A 115 7.74 -37.30 7.90
CA LYS A 115 8.49 -38.58 8.01
C LYS A 115 9.85 -38.38 8.67
N PHE A 116 10.58 -37.33 8.26
CA PHE A 116 11.95 -37.06 8.70
C PHE A 116 12.03 -36.73 10.21
N PHE A 117 11.17 -35.85 10.71
CA PHE A 117 11.11 -35.49 12.13
C PHE A 117 10.21 -36.42 12.97
N ARG A 118 9.45 -37.33 12.35
CA ARG A 118 8.47 -38.23 13.00
C ARG A 118 7.37 -37.49 13.77
N VAL A 119 6.83 -36.44 13.16
CA VAL A 119 5.74 -35.62 13.69
C VAL A 119 4.49 -35.74 12.81
N PRO A 120 3.27 -35.61 13.37
CA PRO A 120 2.06 -35.60 12.56
C PRO A 120 2.00 -34.36 11.64
N PHE A 121 1.60 -34.57 10.40
CA PHE A 121 1.17 -33.52 9.46
C PHE A 121 -0.35 -33.57 9.34
N ARG A 122 -1.04 -32.44 9.52
CA ARG A 122 -2.51 -32.35 9.41
C ARG A 122 -2.94 -30.94 8.97
N PRO A 123 -4.15 -30.79 8.39
CA PRO A 123 -4.76 -29.47 8.23
C PRO A 123 -5.00 -28.78 9.58
N LEU A 124 -5.07 -27.46 9.56
CA LEU A 124 -5.32 -26.60 10.71
C LEU A 124 -6.69 -25.92 10.57
N ASP A 125 -7.58 -26.12 11.53
CA ASP A 125 -8.74 -25.25 11.75
C ASP A 125 -8.40 -24.25 12.88
N ALA A 126 -8.64 -22.97 12.63
CA ALA A 126 -8.50 -21.93 13.64
C ALA A 126 -9.64 -21.96 14.66
N LYS A 127 -10.85 -22.41 14.27
CA LYS A 127 -12.06 -22.38 15.10
C LYS A 127 -12.02 -23.33 16.30
N THR A 128 -11.13 -24.33 16.27
CA THR A 128 -10.95 -25.30 17.36
C THR A 128 -9.95 -24.83 18.42
N ILE A 129 -9.29 -23.68 18.23
CA ILE A 129 -8.26 -23.17 19.15
C ILE A 129 -8.91 -22.20 20.15
N ASP A 130 -8.75 -22.48 21.43
CA ASP A 130 -9.29 -21.65 22.50
C ASP A 130 -8.39 -20.44 22.84
N ARG A 131 -9.00 -19.40 23.42
CA ARG A 131 -8.32 -18.13 23.72
C ARG A 131 -7.30 -18.23 24.88
N GLN A 132 -7.40 -19.24 25.74
CA GLN A 132 -6.41 -19.47 26.81
C GLN A 132 -5.13 -20.07 26.21
N THR A 133 -5.26 -21.02 25.27
CA THR A 133 -4.14 -21.56 24.48
C THR A 133 -3.35 -20.47 23.75
N LEU A 134 -4.03 -19.50 23.13
CA LEU A 134 -3.37 -18.36 22.47
C LEU A 134 -2.50 -17.52 23.43
N SER A 135 -2.84 -17.49 24.71
CA SER A 135 -2.16 -16.69 25.74
C SER A 135 -0.86 -17.34 26.26
N ILE A 136 -0.53 -18.55 25.80
CA ILE A 136 0.65 -19.31 26.24
C ILE A 136 1.96 -18.75 25.64
N LEU A 137 1.91 -18.19 24.43
CA LEU A 137 3.07 -17.63 23.73
C LEU A 137 2.77 -16.17 23.32
N PRO A 138 3.71 -15.22 23.51
CA PRO A 138 3.52 -13.83 23.06
C PRO A 138 3.27 -13.77 21.54
N SER A 139 2.37 -12.89 21.08
CA SER A 139 2.05 -12.73 19.64
C SER A 139 3.32 -12.52 18.82
N ARG A 140 4.21 -11.61 19.24
CA ARG A 140 5.51 -11.37 18.58
C ARG A 140 6.32 -12.65 18.37
N PHE A 141 6.35 -13.56 19.34
CA PHE A 141 7.05 -14.84 19.19
C PHE A 141 6.38 -15.74 18.14
N VAL A 142 5.04 -15.82 18.18
CA VAL A 142 4.23 -16.61 17.25
C VAL A 142 4.43 -16.15 15.81
N PHE A 143 4.41 -14.84 15.56
CA PHE A 143 4.67 -14.26 14.24
C PHE A 143 6.14 -14.36 13.82
N GLN A 144 7.10 -13.98 14.67
CA GLN A 144 8.53 -13.99 14.31
C GLN A 144 9.08 -15.38 13.99
N HIS A 145 8.58 -16.44 14.64
CA HIS A 145 9.06 -17.80 14.44
C HIS A 145 8.09 -18.73 13.70
N HIS A 146 6.87 -18.28 13.39
CA HIS A 146 5.80 -19.11 12.81
C HIS A 146 5.49 -20.36 13.65
N ILE A 147 5.27 -20.17 14.96
CA ILE A 147 5.00 -21.24 15.93
C ILE A 147 3.73 -20.88 16.71
N LEU A 148 2.59 -21.47 16.32
CA LEU A 148 1.26 -21.21 16.88
C LEU A 148 0.93 -22.24 17.97
N PRO A 149 0.55 -21.84 19.21
CA PRO A 149 -0.03 -22.78 20.16
C PRO A 149 -1.45 -23.15 19.72
N ILE A 150 -1.76 -24.45 19.64
CA ILE A 150 -3.05 -24.96 19.12
C ILE A 150 -3.84 -25.85 20.08
N ALA A 151 -3.21 -26.35 21.15
CA ALA A 151 -3.88 -26.97 22.29
C ALA A 151 -2.97 -26.98 23.52
N GLN A 152 -3.54 -27.07 24.71
CA GLN A 152 -2.82 -27.34 25.96
C GLN A 152 -3.45 -28.50 26.73
N THR A 153 -2.62 -29.34 27.33
CA THR A 153 -2.99 -30.33 28.34
C THR A 153 -2.26 -30.04 29.65
N ASP A 154 -2.55 -30.78 30.72
CA ASP A 154 -1.75 -30.71 31.95
C ASP A 154 -0.28 -31.11 31.74
N LYS A 155 -0.01 -31.98 30.74
CA LYS A 155 1.30 -32.60 30.53
C LYS A 155 2.13 -31.91 29.43
N SER A 156 1.50 -31.23 28.47
CA SER A 156 2.15 -30.72 27.26
C SER A 156 1.42 -29.52 26.65
N VAL A 157 2.07 -28.85 25.70
CA VAL A 157 1.44 -27.87 24.80
C VAL A 157 1.68 -28.30 23.37
N THR A 158 0.62 -28.38 22.57
CA THR A 158 0.70 -28.73 21.15
C THR A 158 0.94 -27.47 20.32
N LEU A 159 2.01 -27.45 19.54
CA LEU A 159 2.44 -26.32 18.71
C LEU A 159 2.38 -26.69 17.22
N ALA A 160 1.73 -25.84 16.43
CA ALA A 160 1.71 -25.93 14.98
C ALA A 160 2.78 -25.05 14.35
N THR A 161 3.46 -25.57 13.34
CA THR A 161 4.34 -24.80 12.44
C THR A 161 4.37 -25.44 11.06
N TYR A 162 4.87 -24.73 10.05
CA TYR A 162 5.31 -25.35 8.79
C TYR A 162 6.83 -25.65 8.79
N ASP A 163 7.60 -25.09 9.74
CA ASP A 163 9.06 -25.13 9.74
C ASP A 163 9.67 -25.71 11.03
N LEU A 164 10.11 -26.97 10.96
CA LEU A 164 10.89 -27.60 12.02
C LEU A 164 12.42 -27.43 11.86
N PHE A 165 12.89 -26.81 10.79
CA PHE A 165 14.30 -26.43 10.64
C PHE A 165 14.62 -25.08 11.33
N ASN A 166 13.61 -24.31 11.75
CA ASN A 166 13.72 -23.17 12.69
C ASN A 166 14.18 -23.63 14.10
N SER A 167 15.46 -23.98 14.24
CA SER A 167 16.07 -24.42 15.49
C SER A 167 15.99 -23.35 16.59
N ALA A 168 16.19 -22.08 16.23
CA ALA A 168 16.13 -20.94 17.16
C ALA A 168 14.76 -20.82 17.83
N GLY A 169 13.67 -20.82 17.04
CA GLY A 169 12.30 -20.79 17.57
C GLY A 169 12.01 -22.02 18.44
N ARG A 170 12.37 -23.23 17.98
CA ARG A 170 12.18 -24.47 18.77
C ARG A 170 12.97 -24.49 20.08
N GLN A 171 14.13 -23.84 20.14
CA GLN A 171 14.95 -23.73 21.35
C GLN A 171 14.39 -22.69 22.33
N LEU A 172 13.91 -21.55 21.83
CA LEU A 172 13.25 -20.51 22.63
C LEU A 172 11.92 -20.99 23.24
N VAL A 173 11.17 -21.85 22.54
CA VAL A 173 9.99 -22.54 23.10
C VAL A 173 10.31 -23.26 24.41
N GLY A 174 11.48 -23.89 24.52
CA GLY A 174 11.93 -24.58 25.75
C GLY A 174 12.28 -23.63 26.91
N GLN A 175 12.36 -22.32 26.67
CA GLN A 175 12.55 -21.29 27.70
C GLN A 175 11.23 -20.60 28.07
N LEU A 176 10.31 -20.46 27.10
CA LEU A 176 9.00 -19.84 27.28
C LEU A 176 7.97 -20.78 27.93
N LEU A 177 8.03 -22.09 27.63
CA LEU A 177 7.06 -23.06 28.15
C LEU A 177 7.54 -23.74 29.43
N LYS A 178 6.62 -23.85 30.40
CA LYS A 178 6.78 -24.67 31.62
C LYS A 178 6.40 -26.16 31.43
N LYS A 179 6.05 -26.56 30.21
CA LYS A 179 5.58 -27.90 29.81
C LYS A 179 6.28 -28.30 28.50
N PRO A 180 6.54 -29.59 28.24
CA PRO A 180 7.09 -30.04 26.97
C PRO A 180 6.19 -29.67 25.77
N ALA A 181 6.84 -29.35 24.65
CA ALA A 181 6.18 -29.02 23.39
C ALA A 181 5.99 -30.27 22.51
N GLU A 182 4.75 -30.51 22.09
CA GLU A 182 4.40 -31.49 21.06
C GLU A 182 4.27 -30.78 19.71
N TRP A 183 5.03 -31.23 18.72
CA TRP A 183 5.13 -30.54 17.43
C TRP A 183 4.19 -31.15 16.39
N VAL A 184 3.48 -30.28 15.66
CA VAL A 184 2.57 -30.64 14.57
C VAL A 184 2.96 -29.82 13.33
N LEU A 185 3.08 -30.49 12.18
CA LEU A 185 3.21 -29.82 10.89
C LEU A 185 1.84 -29.46 10.33
N VAL A 186 1.73 -28.27 9.77
CA VAL A 186 0.54 -27.75 9.09
C VAL A 186 0.96 -26.96 7.84
N PRO A 187 0.10 -26.80 6.82
CA PRO A 187 0.42 -25.96 5.66
C PRO A 187 0.67 -24.49 6.05
N ARG A 188 1.69 -23.86 5.46
CA ARG A 188 2.07 -22.45 5.66
C ARG A 188 0.90 -21.51 5.40
N ALA A 189 0.18 -21.73 4.30
CA ALA A 189 -1.00 -20.95 3.95
C ALA A 189 -2.20 -21.16 4.90
N GLN A 190 -2.22 -22.20 5.73
CA GLN A 190 -3.22 -22.37 6.79
C GLN A 190 -2.73 -21.74 8.10
N LEU A 191 -1.46 -21.95 8.48
CA LEU A 191 -0.85 -21.35 9.67
C LEU A 191 -0.92 -19.82 9.66
N LEU A 192 -0.50 -19.18 8.57
CA LEU A 192 -0.46 -17.71 8.47
C LEU A 192 -1.87 -17.09 8.59
N ARG A 193 -2.87 -17.70 7.94
CA ARG A 193 -4.28 -17.27 8.06
C ARG A 193 -4.83 -17.50 9.46
N ALA A 194 -4.51 -18.61 10.12
CA ALA A 194 -4.89 -18.86 11.50
C ALA A 194 -4.27 -17.83 12.46
N MET A 195 -2.97 -17.53 12.32
CA MET A 195 -2.28 -16.51 13.13
C MET A 195 -2.94 -15.13 13.00
N LYS A 196 -3.18 -14.66 11.76
CA LYS A 196 -3.90 -13.39 11.48
C LYS A 196 -5.32 -13.39 12.07
N ALA A 197 -6.06 -14.48 11.95
CA ALA A 197 -7.44 -14.59 12.46
C ALA A 197 -7.55 -14.69 13.99
N LEU A 198 -6.53 -15.25 14.67
CA LEU A 198 -6.56 -15.55 16.11
C LEU A 198 -5.94 -14.45 16.99
N TYR A 199 -4.87 -13.80 16.51
CA TYR A 199 -4.22 -12.69 17.22
C TYR A 199 -4.62 -11.31 16.70
N GLY A 200 -5.08 -11.24 15.44
CA GLY A 200 -5.43 -9.99 14.76
C GLY A 200 -4.29 -9.36 13.98
N VAL A 201 -4.63 -8.37 13.16
CA VAL A 201 -3.70 -7.59 12.33
C VAL A 201 -2.81 -6.73 13.22
N GLY A 202 -1.50 -6.76 12.99
CA GLY A 202 -0.50 -5.99 13.75
C GLY A 202 -0.32 -6.42 15.20
N ALA A 203 -0.65 -7.65 15.55
CA ALA A 203 -0.57 -8.15 16.92
C ALA A 203 0.87 -8.27 17.44
N GLU A 204 1.85 -8.53 16.58
CA GLU A 204 3.28 -8.49 16.90
C GLU A 204 3.75 -7.05 17.15
N THR A 205 3.34 -6.10 16.31
CA THR A 205 3.63 -4.67 16.45
C THR A 205 3.03 -4.12 17.75
N PHE A 206 1.76 -4.47 18.04
CA PHE A 206 1.04 -4.08 19.26
C PHE A 206 1.76 -4.52 20.54
N ASP A 207 2.31 -5.74 20.54
CA ASP A 207 3.06 -6.34 21.65
C ASP A 207 4.36 -5.56 21.94
N GLU A 208 4.96 -4.91 20.95
CA GLU A 208 6.12 -4.01 21.12
C GLU A 208 5.73 -2.66 21.73
N ILE A 209 4.58 -2.10 21.37
CA ILE A 209 4.10 -0.79 21.88
C ILE A 209 3.92 -0.87 23.41
N LEU A 210 3.25 -1.94 23.87
CA LEU A 210 3.01 -2.17 25.30
C LEU A 210 4.31 -2.42 26.07
N LYS A 211 5.27 -3.15 25.51
CA LYS A 211 6.55 -3.48 26.18
C LYS A 211 7.52 -2.31 26.25
N THR A 212 7.49 -1.42 25.26
CA THR A 212 8.39 -0.26 25.20
C THR A 212 7.86 0.95 25.97
N ASN A 213 6.59 0.92 26.40
CA ASN A 213 5.89 1.97 27.16
C ASN A 213 5.84 3.35 26.47
N ARG A 214 6.29 3.46 25.21
CA ARG A 214 6.31 4.66 24.35
C ARG A 214 4.94 5.03 23.75
N ALA A 215 3.84 4.69 24.43
CA ALA A 215 2.49 4.96 23.94
C ALA A 215 2.09 6.46 23.96
N PHE A 216 2.95 7.35 24.47
CA PHE A 216 2.64 8.74 24.80
C PHE A 216 3.71 9.78 24.42
N GLU A 217 4.74 9.45 23.64
CA GLU A 217 5.56 10.49 23.00
C GLU A 217 4.72 11.16 21.90
N PRO A 218 4.44 12.49 21.96
CA PRO A 218 3.75 13.18 20.88
C PRO A 218 4.63 13.14 19.64
N LEU A 219 4.08 12.65 18.52
CA LEU A 219 4.72 12.79 17.21
C LEU A 219 4.76 14.28 16.86
N MET A 220 5.89 14.93 17.12
CA MET A 220 6.18 16.26 16.61
C MET A 220 6.19 16.26 15.07
N GLU A 221 6.04 17.44 14.50
CA GLU A 221 5.95 17.70 13.06
C GLU A 221 7.20 17.24 12.29
N SER A 222 7.22 15.95 11.95
CA SER A 222 8.09 15.40 10.93
C SER A 222 7.24 15.12 9.70
N GLU A 223 7.56 15.79 8.59
CA GLU A 223 7.07 15.44 7.26
C GLU A 223 7.78 14.16 6.76
N THR A 224 7.70 13.05 7.52
CA THR A 224 8.16 11.75 7.05
C THR A 224 7.25 11.25 5.93
N SER A 225 7.87 10.81 4.84
CA SER A 225 7.18 10.31 3.65
C SER A 225 6.22 9.19 3.98
N THR A 226 4.98 9.29 3.50
CA THR A 226 3.91 8.27 3.57
C THR A 226 4.14 7.08 2.62
N ASP A 227 5.39 6.65 2.51
CA ASP A 227 5.76 5.38 1.90
C ASP A 227 5.41 4.25 2.88
N LEU A 228 4.36 3.49 2.58
CA LEU A 228 3.91 2.39 3.41
C LEU A 228 4.88 1.19 3.42
N ASN A 229 5.95 1.23 2.62
CA ASN A 229 6.92 0.15 2.44
C ASN A 229 8.23 0.36 3.22
N ALA A 230 8.44 1.53 3.83
CA ALA A 230 9.67 1.85 4.57
C ALA A 230 9.77 1.11 5.92
N ASP A 231 10.89 0.41 6.16
CA ASP A 231 11.25 -0.20 7.46
C ASP A 231 11.86 0.83 8.44
N ASP A 232 11.24 2.02 8.52
CA ASP A 232 11.78 3.19 9.23
C ASP A 232 11.78 2.98 10.77
N PRO A 233 12.74 3.52 11.57
CA PRO A 233 12.73 3.37 13.04
C PRO A 233 11.62 4.13 13.80
N GLU A 234 10.52 4.52 13.13
CA GLU A 234 9.40 5.27 13.68
C GLU A 234 8.74 4.62 14.91
N ALA A 235 8.08 5.46 15.73
CA ALA A 235 7.32 5.04 16.90
C ALA A 235 6.27 3.98 16.54
N SER A 236 6.18 2.93 17.36
CA SER A 236 5.49 1.68 17.02
C SER A 236 3.99 1.81 16.66
N VAL A 237 3.32 2.87 17.11
CA VAL A 237 1.93 3.19 16.70
C VAL A 237 1.84 3.51 15.20
N VAL A 238 2.85 4.16 14.64
CA VAL A 238 2.89 4.46 13.19
C VAL A 238 2.95 3.17 12.39
N LYS A 239 3.83 2.24 12.79
CA LYS A 239 3.93 0.91 12.16
C LYS A 239 2.59 0.16 12.21
N PHE A 240 1.89 0.22 13.34
CA PHE A 240 0.57 -0.39 13.47
C PHE A 240 -0.48 0.24 12.53
N VAL A 241 -0.54 1.58 12.44
CA VAL A 241 -1.47 2.27 11.52
C VAL A 241 -1.12 1.98 10.06
N ASN A 242 0.17 2.03 9.69
CA ASN A 242 0.65 1.68 8.35
C ASN A 242 0.31 0.22 8.01
N GLN A 243 0.37 -0.71 8.98
CA GLN A 243 0.04 -2.12 8.80
C GLN A 243 -1.47 -2.35 8.57
N ILE A 244 -2.35 -1.66 9.32
CA ILE A 244 -3.80 -1.67 9.07
C ILE A 244 -4.12 -1.15 7.66
N ILE A 245 -3.48 -0.05 7.24
CA ILE A 245 -3.70 0.51 5.89
C ILE A 245 -3.15 -0.41 4.80
N ARG A 246 -1.94 -0.97 4.96
CA ARG A 246 -1.33 -1.91 4.00
C ARG A 246 -2.19 -3.17 3.84
N GLU A 247 -2.73 -3.69 4.94
CA GLU A 247 -3.65 -4.85 4.93
C GLU A 247 -4.96 -4.53 4.20
N ALA A 248 -5.57 -3.36 4.43
CA ALA A 248 -6.77 -2.93 3.72
C ALA A 248 -6.57 -2.84 2.20
N ILE A 249 -5.38 -2.41 1.75
CA ILE A 249 -4.99 -2.37 0.32
C ILE A 249 -4.85 -3.79 -0.25
N ILE A 250 -4.25 -4.72 0.49
CA ILE A 250 -4.09 -6.13 0.09
C ILE A 250 -5.45 -6.83 -0.04
N GLU A 251 -6.35 -6.62 0.92
CA GLU A 251 -7.73 -7.13 0.92
C GLU A 251 -8.68 -6.32 0.00
N ARG A 252 -8.14 -5.36 -0.77
CA ARG A 252 -8.85 -4.52 -1.77
C ARG A 252 -10.04 -3.73 -1.24
N ALA A 253 -9.94 -3.22 -0.01
CA ALA A 253 -10.99 -2.43 0.62
C ALA A 253 -11.22 -1.07 -0.07
N THR A 254 -12.47 -0.62 -0.17
CA THR A 254 -12.84 0.72 -0.64
C THR A 254 -12.82 1.75 0.49
N ASP A 255 -13.13 1.32 1.71
CA ASP A 255 -13.18 2.17 2.90
C ASP A 255 -12.62 1.43 4.12
N ILE A 256 -11.93 2.14 5.01
CA ILE A 256 -11.54 1.68 6.35
C ILE A 256 -12.32 2.52 7.37
N HIS A 257 -12.98 1.87 8.32
CA HIS A 257 -13.71 2.49 9.43
C HIS A 257 -13.01 2.15 10.74
N VAL A 258 -12.66 3.16 11.53
CA VAL A 258 -12.09 3.05 12.88
C VAL A 258 -13.13 3.60 13.85
N GLU A 259 -13.73 2.71 14.64
CA GLU A 259 -14.98 2.95 15.36
C GLU A 259 -14.76 2.73 16.86
N PRO A 260 -14.67 3.81 17.68
CA PRO A 260 -14.57 3.68 19.12
C PRO A 260 -15.90 3.20 19.71
N LEU A 261 -15.89 2.02 20.33
CA LEU A 261 -17.00 1.50 21.11
C LEU A 261 -16.76 1.80 22.59
N GLU A 262 -17.68 1.45 23.49
CA GLU A 262 -17.50 1.64 24.94
C GLU A 262 -16.23 0.96 25.45
N ASN A 263 -16.11 -0.35 25.22
CA ASN A 263 -15.06 -1.21 25.79
C ASN A 263 -13.96 -1.63 24.79
N ASP A 264 -14.08 -1.28 23.51
CA ASP A 264 -13.15 -1.72 22.45
C ASP A 264 -12.97 -0.65 21.34
N LEU A 265 -11.96 -0.82 20.48
CA LEU A 265 -11.76 -0.04 19.25
C LEU A 265 -11.93 -0.97 18.04
N ARG A 266 -13.13 -0.94 17.45
CA ARG A 266 -13.46 -1.75 16.28
C ARG A 266 -12.81 -1.17 15.03
N ILE A 267 -12.26 -2.05 14.18
CA ILE A 267 -11.83 -1.69 12.83
C ILE A 267 -12.63 -2.53 11.83
N ARG A 268 -13.16 -1.89 10.79
CA ARG A 268 -13.89 -2.56 9.70
C ARG A 268 -13.37 -2.12 8.34
N TYR A 269 -13.30 -3.05 7.40
CA TYR A 269 -13.06 -2.75 5.98
C TYR A 269 -14.37 -2.86 5.21
N ARG A 270 -14.56 -2.01 4.19
CA ARG A 270 -15.58 -2.23 3.16
C ARG A 270 -14.94 -2.95 1.98
N ILE A 271 -15.42 -4.14 1.65
CA ILE A 271 -14.96 -4.95 0.51
C ILE A 271 -16.21 -5.30 -0.30
N ASP A 272 -16.19 -5.08 -1.62
CA ASP A 272 -17.34 -5.28 -2.52
C ASP A 272 -18.66 -4.68 -2.00
N GLY A 273 -18.57 -3.51 -1.33
CA GLY A 273 -19.69 -2.81 -0.70
C GLY A 273 -20.06 -3.29 0.72
N ILE A 274 -19.69 -4.51 1.11
CA ILE A 274 -20.03 -5.17 2.37
C ILE A 274 -19.01 -4.79 3.47
N LEU A 275 -19.46 -4.67 4.73
CA LEU A 275 -18.60 -4.36 5.87
C LEU A 275 -18.11 -5.63 6.57
N HIS A 276 -16.80 -5.80 6.65
CA HIS A 276 -16.11 -6.91 7.31
C HIS A 276 -15.38 -6.40 8.55
N GLU A 277 -15.58 -7.06 9.70
CA GLU A 277 -14.87 -6.75 10.95
C GLU A 277 -13.48 -7.37 10.94
N VAL A 278 -12.47 -6.55 11.23
CA VAL A 278 -11.06 -6.92 11.19
C VAL A 278 -10.67 -7.47 12.56
N ALA A 279 -10.12 -8.68 12.60
CA ALA A 279 -9.53 -9.21 13.84
C ALA A 279 -8.35 -8.30 14.25
N VAL A 280 -8.38 -7.81 15.50
CA VAL A 280 -7.37 -6.91 16.07
C VAL A 280 -7.04 -7.31 17.52
N PRO A 281 -5.88 -6.90 18.07
CA PRO A 281 -5.53 -7.18 19.46
C PRO A 281 -6.58 -6.66 20.45
N PRO A 282 -7.04 -7.46 21.43
CA PRO A 282 -8.23 -7.13 22.24
C PRO A 282 -7.97 -6.08 23.33
N GLN A 283 -6.79 -5.46 23.35
CA GLN A 283 -6.48 -4.28 24.17
C GLN A 283 -6.27 -3.03 23.30
N LEU A 284 -6.62 -3.06 22.00
CA LEU A 284 -6.40 -1.97 21.06
C LEU A 284 -7.01 -0.63 21.52
N LYS A 285 -8.12 -0.69 22.28
CA LYS A 285 -8.74 0.45 22.98
C LYS A 285 -7.74 1.36 23.69
N VAL A 286 -6.67 0.82 24.29
CA VAL A 286 -5.62 1.58 24.99
C VAL A 286 -4.89 2.56 24.04
N LEU A 287 -4.78 2.23 22.75
CA LEU A 287 -4.10 3.04 21.74
C LEU A 287 -5.04 3.95 20.95
N GLN A 288 -6.35 3.97 21.24
CA GLN A 288 -7.35 4.77 20.51
C GLN A 288 -6.90 6.22 20.27
N SER A 289 -6.47 6.92 21.32
CA SER A 289 -6.01 8.31 21.21
C SER A 289 -4.78 8.50 20.33
N ALA A 290 -3.88 7.52 20.29
CA ALA A 290 -2.65 7.57 19.50
C ALA A 290 -2.92 7.23 18.01
N ILE A 291 -3.84 6.29 17.75
CA ILE A 291 -4.31 5.92 16.41
C ILE A 291 -5.06 7.09 15.77
N ILE A 292 -6.01 7.69 16.51
CA ILE A 292 -6.72 8.91 16.08
C ILE A 292 -5.73 10.04 15.79
N SER A 293 -4.74 10.26 16.68
CA SER A 293 -3.71 11.28 16.49
C SER A 293 -2.88 11.05 15.22
N ARG A 294 -2.34 9.85 14.98
CA ARG A 294 -1.55 9.56 13.78
C ARG A 294 -2.39 9.69 12.50
N LEU A 295 -3.65 9.26 12.51
CA LEU A 295 -4.54 9.42 11.36
C LEU A 295 -4.83 10.90 11.04
N LYS A 296 -4.97 11.74 12.07
CA LYS A 296 -5.08 13.20 11.91
C LYS A 296 -3.79 13.85 11.39
N VAL A 297 -2.63 13.47 11.93
CA VAL A 297 -1.31 13.92 11.42
C VAL A 297 -1.15 13.60 9.94
N MET A 298 -1.40 12.35 9.53
CA MET A 298 -1.28 11.93 8.13
C MET A 298 -2.24 12.66 7.18
N ALA A 299 -3.37 13.15 7.68
CA ALA A 299 -4.40 13.85 6.92
C ALA A 299 -4.33 15.39 7.03
N HIS A 300 -3.30 15.94 7.69
CA HIS A 300 -3.11 17.36 8.01
C HIS A 300 -4.30 18.01 8.76
N MET A 301 -4.86 17.28 9.74
CA MET A 301 -5.99 17.69 10.59
C MET A 301 -5.55 18.22 11.97
N ASP A 302 -6.43 18.97 12.64
CA ASP A 302 -6.20 19.44 14.01
C ASP A 302 -6.38 18.28 15.03
N ILE A 303 -5.27 17.94 15.70
CA ILE A 303 -5.16 16.86 16.70
C ILE A 303 -5.81 17.24 18.05
N ALA A 304 -5.85 18.54 18.36
CA ALA A 304 -6.35 19.11 19.60
C ALA A 304 -7.86 19.34 19.54
N GLU A 305 -8.41 19.76 18.39
CA GLU A 305 -9.86 19.80 18.19
C GLU A 305 -10.42 18.37 18.00
N ARG A 306 -11.42 18.02 18.82
CA ARG A 306 -12.07 16.70 18.88
C ARG A 306 -13.59 16.76 19.06
N ARG A 307 -14.17 17.96 18.94
CA ARG A 307 -15.59 18.28 19.21
C ARG A 307 -16.36 18.62 17.94
N LEU A 308 -15.66 18.78 16.83
CA LEU A 308 -16.18 19.14 15.52
C LEU A 308 -15.75 18.08 14.49
N PRO A 309 -16.56 17.81 13.44
CA PRO A 309 -16.10 17.02 12.31
C PRO A 309 -14.91 17.68 11.60
N GLN A 310 -14.05 16.88 10.99
CA GLN A 310 -12.93 17.34 10.17
C GLN A 310 -12.77 16.46 8.94
N ASP A 311 -12.40 17.06 7.81
CA ASP A 311 -12.11 16.37 6.55
C ASP A 311 -10.69 16.72 6.07
N GLY A 312 -9.99 15.74 5.51
CA GLY A 312 -8.59 15.86 5.12
C GLY A 312 -8.19 14.81 4.09
N ARG A 313 -6.92 14.79 3.68
CA ARG A 313 -6.41 13.84 2.69
C ARG A 313 -5.02 13.33 3.03
N ILE A 314 -4.79 12.06 2.75
CA ILE A 314 -3.47 11.42 2.77
C ILE A 314 -3.15 11.02 1.32
N GLN A 315 -1.93 11.29 0.86
CA GLN A 315 -1.37 10.60 -0.32
C GLN A 315 -0.52 9.44 0.18
N LEU A 316 -0.78 8.23 -0.28
CA LEU A 316 -0.04 7.03 0.11
C LEU A 316 0.71 6.46 -1.08
N HIS A 317 1.92 5.96 -0.85
CA HIS A 317 2.67 5.18 -1.83
C HIS A 317 2.72 3.71 -1.39
N ALA A 318 2.21 2.80 -2.23
CA ALA A 318 2.12 1.38 -1.94
C ALA A 318 2.32 0.57 -3.22
N HIS A 319 3.25 -0.41 -3.21
CA HIS A 319 3.49 -1.31 -4.36
C HIS A 319 3.64 -0.59 -5.73
N ASN A 320 4.34 0.55 -5.75
CA ASN A 320 4.53 1.42 -6.91
C ASN A 320 3.21 2.01 -7.50
N GLN A 321 2.17 2.16 -6.68
CA GLN A 321 0.95 2.91 -6.98
C GLN A 321 0.76 4.06 -5.99
N GLU A 322 0.15 5.14 -6.45
CA GLU A 322 -0.38 6.21 -5.59
C GLU A 322 -1.83 5.89 -5.17
N ILE A 323 -2.18 6.18 -3.93
CA ILE A 323 -3.54 6.06 -3.43
C ILE A 323 -3.93 7.38 -2.77
N ASP A 324 -4.96 8.04 -3.32
CA ASP A 324 -5.56 9.25 -2.76
C ASP A 324 -6.56 8.82 -1.68
N VAL A 325 -6.27 9.13 -0.41
CA VAL A 325 -7.15 8.75 0.68
C VAL A 325 -7.88 9.97 1.20
N ARG A 326 -9.21 9.96 1.12
CA ARG A 326 -10.04 10.96 1.79
C ARG A 326 -10.33 10.49 3.20
N VAL A 327 -10.03 11.33 4.19
CA VAL A 327 -10.23 11.02 5.61
C VAL A 327 -11.28 11.97 6.17
N SER A 328 -12.24 11.43 6.90
CA SER A 328 -13.27 12.18 7.62
C SER A 328 -13.34 11.69 9.06
N THR A 329 -13.36 12.61 10.02
CA THR A 329 -13.49 12.30 11.46
C THR A 329 -14.76 12.91 12.01
N ILE A 330 -15.52 12.17 12.82
CA ILE A 330 -16.74 12.65 13.48
C ILE A 330 -16.71 12.34 14.99
N PRO A 331 -17.01 13.31 15.87
CA PRO A 331 -17.11 13.06 17.31
C PRO A 331 -18.29 12.12 17.64
N THR A 332 -18.04 11.13 18.49
CA THR A 332 -19.06 10.21 19.03
C THR A 332 -18.94 10.08 20.55
N VAL A 333 -19.89 9.41 21.20
CA VAL A 333 -19.96 9.26 22.66
C VAL A 333 -18.69 8.60 23.26
N ASN A 334 -18.03 7.72 22.52
CA ASN A 334 -16.89 6.94 23.01
C ASN A 334 -15.52 7.38 22.44
N GLY A 335 -15.50 8.44 21.63
CA GLY A 335 -14.32 8.98 20.95
C GLY A 335 -14.64 9.48 19.54
N GLU A 336 -13.62 9.86 18.80
CA GLU A 336 -13.77 10.23 17.39
C GLU A 336 -13.79 8.97 16.52
N SER A 337 -14.84 8.82 15.70
CA SER A 337 -14.89 7.79 14.66
C SER A 337 -14.22 8.33 13.41
N ILE A 338 -13.43 7.50 12.72
CA ILE A 338 -12.70 7.91 11.51
C ILE A 338 -13.08 6.99 10.35
N SER A 339 -13.41 7.59 9.20
CA SER A 339 -13.60 6.90 7.93
C SER A 339 -12.52 7.34 6.96
N LEU A 340 -11.77 6.38 6.42
CA LEU A 340 -10.83 6.57 5.31
C LEU A 340 -11.45 5.95 4.06
N ARG A 341 -11.49 6.68 2.94
CA ARG A 341 -11.86 6.14 1.62
C ARG A 341 -10.62 6.02 0.75
N LEU A 342 -10.28 4.79 0.35
CA LEU A 342 -9.12 4.47 -0.47
C LEU A 342 -9.47 4.67 -1.96
N LEU A 343 -9.04 5.77 -2.56
CA LEU A 343 -9.14 6.00 -4.01
C LEU A 343 -7.80 5.64 -4.65
N SER A 344 -7.66 4.38 -5.04
CA SER A 344 -6.48 3.93 -5.78
C SER A 344 -6.34 4.73 -7.08
N ARG A 345 -5.23 5.46 -7.25
CA ARG A 345 -4.86 6.05 -8.55
C ARG A 345 -4.23 4.96 -9.42
N THR A 346 -4.94 3.84 -9.56
CA THR A 346 -4.62 2.88 -10.62
C THR A 346 -4.79 3.62 -11.94
N GLU A 347 -3.73 3.71 -12.73
CA GLU A 347 -3.87 4.01 -14.16
C GLU A 347 -4.70 2.87 -14.78
N GLN A 348 -6.02 3.06 -14.83
CA GLN A 348 -6.90 2.08 -15.43
C GLN A 348 -6.54 1.99 -16.90
N GLN A 349 -5.97 0.85 -17.32
CA GLN A 349 -5.72 0.61 -18.73
C GLN A 349 -7.09 0.48 -19.43
N PHE A 350 -7.49 1.57 -20.07
CA PHE A 350 -8.74 1.69 -20.81
C PHE A 350 -8.59 1.03 -22.20
N GLY A 351 -8.41 -0.29 -22.19
CA GLY A 351 -8.34 -1.14 -23.37
C GLY A 351 -9.69 -1.71 -23.78
N PHE A 352 -9.80 -2.12 -25.05
CA PHE A 352 -10.99 -2.81 -25.58
C PHE A 352 -11.34 -4.09 -24.80
N ASP A 353 -10.35 -4.76 -24.23
CA ASP A 353 -10.49 -6.02 -23.49
C ASP A 353 -11.35 -5.87 -22.21
N ARG A 354 -11.52 -4.65 -21.69
CA ARG A 354 -12.44 -4.35 -20.57
C ARG A 354 -13.91 -4.22 -20.97
N LEU A 355 -14.22 -4.19 -22.27
CA LEU A 355 -15.59 -3.95 -22.76
C LEU A 355 -16.35 -5.24 -23.10
N ASP A 356 -15.70 -6.41 -22.99
CA ASP A 356 -16.24 -7.74 -23.32
C ASP A 356 -16.94 -7.82 -24.70
N LEU A 357 -16.46 -7.00 -25.64
CA LEU A 357 -16.98 -6.93 -27.01
C LEU A 357 -16.45 -8.10 -27.84
N SER A 358 -17.36 -8.82 -28.50
CA SER A 358 -16.98 -9.82 -29.51
C SER A 358 -16.15 -9.19 -30.64
N GLU A 359 -15.31 -9.99 -31.29
CA GLU A 359 -14.38 -9.51 -32.34
C GLU A 359 -15.08 -8.65 -33.41
N ARG A 360 -16.26 -9.09 -33.86
CA ARG A 360 -17.10 -8.35 -34.81
C ARG A 360 -17.58 -6.99 -34.28
N GLN A 361 -17.94 -6.90 -33.00
CA GLN A 361 -18.30 -5.61 -32.38
C GLN A 361 -17.07 -4.71 -32.24
N GLN A 362 -15.91 -5.26 -31.86
CA GLN A 362 -14.66 -4.49 -31.81
C GLN A 362 -14.27 -3.95 -33.19
N GLU A 363 -14.40 -4.73 -34.26
CA GLU A 363 -14.13 -4.30 -35.63
C GLU A 363 -15.05 -3.14 -36.05
N ILE A 364 -16.36 -3.26 -35.81
CA ILE A 364 -17.33 -2.19 -36.07
C ILE A 364 -16.97 -0.91 -35.30
N VAL A 365 -16.67 -1.01 -34.00
CA VAL A 365 -16.29 0.15 -33.19
C VAL A 365 -14.97 0.76 -33.68
N ARG A 366 -13.93 -0.04 -33.94
CA ARG A 366 -12.64 0.46 -34.47
C ARG A 366 -12.81 1.21 -35.80
N ASN A 367 -13.70 0.74 -36.67
CA ASN A 367 -14.05 1.42 -37.92
C ASN A 367 -14.79 2.76 -37.70
N LEU A 368 -15.56 2.90 -36.61
CA LEU A 368 -16.15 4.19 -36.19
C LEU A 368 -15.10 5.14 -35.58
N LEU A 369 -14.18 4.64 -34.74
CA LEU A 369 -13.08 5.43 -34.16
C LEU A 369 -12.00 5.85 -35.19
N ALA A 370 -12.04 5.26 -36.39
CA ALA A 370 -11.22 5.62 -37.53
C ALA A 370 -11.81 6.73 -38.40
N GLN A 371 -13.08 7.13 -38.20
CA GLN A 371 -13.70 8.18 -39.02
C GLN A 371 -13.04 9.54 -38.77
N PRO A 372 -12.90 10.41 -39.80
CA PRO A 372 -12.29 11.73 -39.65
C PRO A 372 -13.17 12.70 -38.86
N ASN A 373 -14.49 12.57 -38.99
CA ASN A 373 -15.48 13.40 -38.32
C ASN A 373 -16.83 12.68 -38.20
N GLY A 374 -17.72 13.18 -37.35
CA GLY A 374 -19.02 12.59 -37.08
C GLY A 374 -19.41 12.69 -35.60
N ILE A 375 -20.56 12.15 -35.24
CA ILE A 375 -20.99 12.03 -33.84
C ILE A 375 -21.21 10.56 -33.47
N ILE A 376 -20.64 10.14 -32.35
CA ILE A 376 -20.76 8.79 -31.78
C ILE A 376 -21.42 8.94 -30.41
N LEU A 377 -22.59 8.35 -30.26
CA LEU A 377 -23.39 8.38 -29.04
C LEU A 377 -23.33 7.03 -28.35
N VAL A 378 -22.95 7.01 -27.07
CA VAL A 378 -23.06 5.82 -26.21
C VAL A 378 -24.32 5.98 -25.38
N THR A 379 -25.32 5.12 -25.61
CA THR A 379 -26.64 5.22 -24.99
C THR A 379 -26.83 4.23 -23.84
N GLY A 380 -27.93 4.36 -23.09
CA GLY A 380 -28.31 3.44 -22.01
C GLY A 380 -28.57 4.14 -20.66
N PRO A 381 -29.07 3.38 -19.66
CA PRO A 381 -29.39 3.90 -18.33
C PRO A 381 -28.16 4.31 -17.51
N THR A 382 -28.38 4.79 -16.28
CA THR A 382 -27.30 5.04 -15.32
C THR A 382 -26.63 3.72 -14.93
N GLY A 383 -25.29 3.71 -14.83
CA GLY A 383 -24.52 2.53 -14.37
C GLY A 383 -24.20 1.47 -15.43
N CYS A 384 -24.71 1.57 -16.67
CA CYS A 384 -24.44 0.57 -17.72
C CYS A 384 -23.05 0.66 -18.40
N GLY A 385 -22.09 1.39 -17.82
CA GLY A 385 -20.72 1.47 -18.34
C GLY A 385 -20.48 2.46 -19.49
N LYS A 386 -21.35 3.48 -19.66
CA LYS A 386 -21.21 4.50 -20.72
C LYS A 386 -19.87 5.24 -20.65
N SER A 387 -19.53 5.78 -19.48
CA SER A 387 -18.25 6.47 -19.22
C SER A 387 -17.06 5.55 -19.49
N THR A 388 -17.07 4.33 -18.94
CA THR A 388 -16.04 3.31 -19.17
C THR A 388 -15.82 3.02 -20.66
N SER A 389 -16.90 2.93 -21.44
CA SER A 389 -16.86 2.71 -22.89
C SER A 389 -16.20 3.88 -23.61
N LEU A 390 -16.65 5.12 -23.32
CA LEU A 390 -16.05 6.33 -23.88
C LEU A 390 -14.57 6.44 -23.54
N TYR A 391 -14.17 6.17 -22.29
CA TYR A 391 -12.78 6.23 -21.87
C TYR A 391 -11.90 5.20 -22.60
N CYS A 392 -12.40 3.97 -22.82
CA CYS A 392 -11.72 2.98 -23.67
C CYS A 392 -11.60 3.45 -25.14
N PHE A 393 -12.63 4.08 -25.69
CA PHE A 393 -12.58 4.63 -27.04
C PHE A 393 -11.55 5.76 -27.16
N LEU A 394 -11.60 6.75 -26.27
CA LEU A 394 -10.64 7.87 -26.23
C LEU A 394 -9.20 7.37 -26.04
N SER A 395 -8.96 6.45 -25.10
CA SER A 395 -7.66 5.86 -24.85
C SER A 395 -7.12 5.08 -26.07
N SER A 396 -7.99 4.42 -26.85
CA SER A 396 -7.57 3.69 -28.06
C SER A 396 -7.21 4.59 -29.25
N MET A 397 -7.68 5.85 -29.27
CA MET A 397 -7.32 6.86 -30.28
C MET A 397 -6.17 7.78 -29.84
N ASN A 398 -5.80 7.71 -28.56
CA ASN A 398 -4.84 8.60 -27.92
C ASN A 398 -3.45 8.48 -28.57
N SER A 399 -2.99 9.56 -29.19
CA SER A 399 -1.75 9.58 -29.95
C SER A 399 -1.26 11.01 -30.15
N VAL A 400 0.04 11.19 -30.33
CA VAL A 400 0.66 12.51 -30.60
C VAL A 400 0.19 13.18 -31.90
N GLN A 401 -0.63 12.49 -32.71
CA GLN A 401 -1.23 12.98 -33.95
C GLN A 401 -2.70 13.42 -33.80
N ARG A 402 -3.35 13.15 -32.65
CA ARG A 402 -4.76 13.49 -32.41
C ARG A 402 -4.90 14.31 -31.12
N ARG A 403 -5.26 15.58 -31.23
CA ARG A 403 -5.62 16.42 -30.09
C ARG A 403 -7.01 16.04 -29.58
N ILE A 404 -7.08 15.42 -28.41
CA ILE A 404 -8.31 14.99 -27.74
C ILE A 404 -8.62 15.96 -26.59
N ILE A 405 -9.83 16.51 -26.56
CA ILE A 405 -10.30 17.42 -25.50
C ILE A 405 -11.68 17.00 -25.01
N THR A 406 -11.92 16.98 -23.69
CA THR A 406 -13.20 16.59 -23.09
C THR A 406 -13.81 17.69 -22.23
N ILE A 407 -15.12 17.63 -22.01
CA ILE A 407 -15.82 18.33 -20.93
C ILE A 407 -16.79 17.38 -20.21
N GLU A 408 -16.68 17.29 -18.89
CA GLU A 408 -17.25 16.21 -18.05
C GLU A 408 -17.80 16.75 -16.72
N GLU A 409 -18.80 16.10 -16.12
CA GLU A 409 -19.45 16.54 -14.87
C GLU A 409 -19.56 15.40 -13.83
N PRO A 410 -18.52 15.15 -13.01
CA PRO A 410 -17.13 15.64 -13.12
C PRO A 410 -16.28 14.71 -14.00
N VAL A 411 -14.98 15.00 -14.12
CA VAL A 411 -14.00 14.05 -14.68
C VAL A 411 -13.87 12.82 -13.77
N GLU A 412 -14.31 11.65 -14.25
CA GLU A 412 -14.29 10.39 -13.47
C GLU A 412 -12.87 9.84 -13.25
N TYR A 413 -12.04 9.83 -14.31
CA TYR A 413 -10.67 9.35 -14.27
C TYR A 413 -9.75 10.26 -15.09
N ARG A 414 -8.44 10.19 -14.86
CA ARG A 414 -7.45 10.91 -15.68
C ARG A 414 -6.95 10.03 -16.82
N LEU A 415 -7.07 10.52 -18.05
CA LEU A 415 -6.51 9.92 -19.27
C LEU A 415 -5.22 10.66 -19.66
N PRO A 416 -4.03 10.05 -19.50
CA PRO A 416 -2.77 10.68 -19.90
C PRO A 416 -2.78 11.11 -21.37
N GLY A 417 -2.37 12.34 -21.69
CA GLY A 417 -2.38 12.88 -23.05
C GLY A 417 -3.71 13.50 -23.52
N VAL A 418 -4.82 13.29 -22.79
CA VAL A 418 -6.12 13.91 -23.08
C VAL A 418 -6.29 15.20 -22.27
N SER A 419 -6.82 16.26 -22.89
CA SER A 419 -7.12 17.53 -22.19
C SER A 419 -8.53 17.50 -21.62
N GLN A 420 -8.68 17.13 -20.35
CA GLN A 420 -10.00 17.00 -19.70
C GLN A 420 -10.40 18.27 -18.93
N ILE A 421 -11.68 18.62 -18.97
CA ILE A 421 -12.23 19.84 -18.35
C ILE A 421 -13.46 19.49 -17.48
N ASP A 422 -13.40 19.76 -16.18
CA ASP A 422 -14.59 19.72 -15.32
C ASP A 422 -15.57 20.85 -15.66
N VAL A 423 -16.86 20.52 -15.77
CA VAL A 423 -17.99 21.46 -15.67
C VAL A 423 -17.96 22.12 -14.29
N LYS A 424 -18.14 23.44 -14.24
CA LYS A 424 -18.07 24.25 -13.01
C LYS A 424 -19.21 25.27 -12.96
N PRO A 425 -20.41 24.87 -12.49
CA PRO A 425 -21.57 25.76 -12.44
C PRO A 425 -21.35 27.02 -11.60
N GLU A 426 -20.48 26.94 -10.58
CA GLU A 426 -20.15 28.04 -9.66
C GLU A 426 -19.41 29.22 -10.32
N ILE A 427 -18.82 29.01 -11.51
CA ILE A 427 -18.23 30.07 -12.35
C ILE A 427 -18.89 30.13 -13.74
N ASP A 428 -20.11 29.60 -13.89
CA ASP A 428 -20.83 29.50 -15.17
C ASP A 428 -19.96 28.82 -16.25
N LEU A 429 -19.37 27.66 -15.97
CA LEU A 429 -18.67 26.82 -16.97
C LEU A 429 -19.51 25.57 -17.27
N THR A 430 -20.55 25.74 -18.10
CA THR A 430 -21.48 24.68 -18.53
C THR A 430 -20.95 23.88 -19.73
N PHE A 431 -21.55 22.73 -20.03
CA PHE A 431 -21.26 21.92 -21.23
C PHE A 431 -21.27 22.77 -22.52
N ALA A 432 -22.39 23.44 -22.83
CA ALA A 432 -22.53 24.29 -24.01
C ALA A 432 -21.49 25.43 -24.09
N LYS A 433 -21.12 26.03 -22.96
CA LYS A 433 -20.11 27.09 -22.91
C LYS A 433 -18.71 26.55 -23.11
N GLY A 434 -18.34 25.50 -22.37
CA GLY A 434 -17.03 24.85 -22.48
C GLY A 434 -16.80 24.27 -23.88
N LEU A 435 -17.78 23.59 -24.45
CA LEU A 435 -17.74 23.07 -25.82
C LEU A 435 -17.43 24.15 -26.86
N ARG A 436 -18.04 25.34 -26.77
CA ARG A 436 -17.69 26.50 -27.64
C ARG A 436 -16.24 26.95 -27.49
N HIS A 437 -15.64 26.81 -26.31
CA HIS A 437 -14.22 27.10 -26.10
C HIS A 437 -13.31 25.98 -26.61
N ILE A 438 -13.72 24.71 -26.45
CA ILE A 438 -13.01 23.53 -26.99
C ILE A 438 -12.90 23.61 -28.51
N LEU A 439 -13.95 24.01 -29.23
CA LEU A 439 -13.92 24.18 -30.69
C LEU A 439 -13.04 25.35 -31.18
N ARG A 440 -12.46 26.15 -30.26
CA ARG A 440 -11.41 27.15 -30.54
C ARG A 440 -10.02 26.69 -30.09
N GLN A 441 -9.86 25.42 -29.74
CA GLN A 441 -8.60 24.79 -29.32
C GLN A 441 -8.08 23.78 -30.34
N ASP A 442 -8.47 23.89 -31.62
CA ASP A 442 -8.00 23.01 -32.70
C ASP A 442 -8.03 21.49 -32.34
N PRO A 443 -9.16 20.95 -31.81
CA PRO A 443 -9.25 19.53 -31.46
C PRO A 443 -9.50 18.68 -32.71
N ASN A 444 -9.02 17.44 -32.72
CA ASN A 444 -9.46 16.43 -33.69
C ASN A 444 -10.61 15.60 -33.12
N VAL A 445 -10.56 15.32 -31.81
CA VAL A 445 -11.57 14.56 -31.09
C VAL A 445 -12.10 15.41 -29.93
N VAL A 446 -13.43 15.47 -29.81
CA VAL A 446 -14.12 16.16 -28.72
C VAL A 446 -15.01 15.16 -27.98
N MET A 447 -14.98 15.15 -26.65
CA MET A 447 -15.96 14.41 -25.85
C MET A 447 -16.75 15.36 -24.94
N VAL A 448 -18.07 15.18 -24.92
CA VAL A 448 -19.00 15.89 -24.05
C VAL A 448 -19.67 14.82 -23.19
N GLY A 449 -19.52 14.86 -21.87
CA GLY A 449 -19.95 13.77 -20.98
C GLY A 449 -21.39 13.30 -21.26
N GLU A 450 -22.31 14.23 -21.51
CA GLU A 450 -23.67 13.95 -21.95
C GLU A 450 -24.30 15.14 -22.67
N ILE A 451 -25.32 14.88 -23.49
CA ILE A 451 -26.17 15.90 -24.11
C ILE A 451 -27.52 15.91 -23.38
N ARG A 452 -27.69 16.84 -22.43
CA ARG A 452 -28.97 17.04 -21.69
C ARG A 452 -29.90 18.06 -22.36
N ASP A 453 -29.36 18.97 -23.17
CA ASP A 453 -30.05 20.16 -23.64
C ASP A 453 -29.83 20.45 -25.14
N ILE A 454 -30.72 21.27 -25.71
CA ILE A 454 -30.75 21.59 -27.15
C ILE A 454 -29.52 22.40 -27.59
N GLU A 455 -28.97 23.24 -26.71
CA GLU A 455 -27.82 24.10 -27.03
C GLU A 455 -26.54 23.26 -27.17
N THR A 456 -26.28 22.38 -26.20
CA THR A 456 -25.19 21.40 -26.24
C THR A 456 -25.35 20.43 -27.41
N ALA A 457 -26.58 19.99 -27.72
CA ALA A 457 -26.86 19.13 -28.87
C ALA A 457 -26.52 19.80 -30.22
N ASP A 458 -27.03 21.01 -30.45
CA ASP A 458 -26.84 21.81 -31.66
C ASP A 458 -25.34 22.10 -31.91
N ILE A 459 -24.61 22.53 -30.86
CA ILE A 459 -23.16 22.76 -30.97
C ILE A 459 -22.42 21.44 -31.28
N SER A 460 -22.81 20.31 -30.69
CA SER A 460 -22.20 19.00 -30.92
C SER A 460 -22.41 18.49 -32.36
N ILE A 461 -23.63 18.67 -32.90
CA ILE A 461 -23.94 18.34 -34.30
C ILE A 461 -23.14 19.25 -35.25
N ARG A 462 -23.07 20.56 -34.96
CA ARG A 462 -22.27 21.48 -35.78
C ARG A 462 -20.77 21.18 -35.72
N ALA A 463 -20.24 20.77 -34.58
CA ALA A 463 -18.86 20.29 -34.45
C ALA A 463 -18.60 19.05 -35.33
N ALA A 464 -19.47 18.04 -35.26
CA ALA A 464 -19.39 16.84 -36.09
C ALA A 464 -19.42 17.15 -37.60
N MET A 465 -20.23 18.12 -38.02
CA MET A 465 -20.30 18.58 -39.42
C MET A 465 -19.10 19.42 -39.87
N THR A 466 -18.32 20.01 -38.95
CA THR A 466 -17.19 20.90 -39.24
C THR A 466 -15.82 20.24 -39.12
N GLY A 467 -15.76 18.90 -39.18
CA GLY A 467 -14.50 18.15 -39.26
C GLY A 467 -13.99 17.57 -37.94
N HIS A 468 -14.81 17.56 -36.89
CA HIS A 468 -14.47 16.98 -35.58
C HIS A 468 -15.10 15.59 -35.41
N LEU A 469 -14.42 14.66 -34.74
CA LEU A 469 -15.05 13.43 -34.24
C LEU A 469 -15.56 13.68 -32.82
N VAL A 470 -16.89 13.67 -32.64
CA VAL A 470 -17.57 14.07 -31.41
C VAL A 470 -18.12 12.84 -30.70
N PHE A 471 -17.83 12.72 -29.40
CA PHE A 471 -18.34 11.67 -28.53
C PHE A 471 -19.28 12.25 -27.48
N SER A 472 -20.39 11.57 -27.20
CA SER A 472 -21.22 11.90 -26.04
C SER A 472 -22.05 10.71 -25.56
N THR A 473 -22.81 10.92 -24.48
CA THR A 473 -23.80 9.96 -23.98
C THR A 473 -25.22 10.51 -23.98
N LEU A 474 -26.19 9.60 -24.05
CA LEU A 474 -27.61 9.88 -23.82
C LEU A 474 -28.21 8.84 -22.86
N HIS A 475 -29.30 9.20 -22.20
CA HIS A 475 -30.08 8.34 -21.32
C HIS A 475 -31.35 7.82 -22.02
N THR A 476 -31.18 7.06 -23.10
CA THR A 476 -32.24 6.33 -23.79
C THR A 476 -32.24 4.84 -23.40
N ASN A 477 -33.34 4.13 -23.70
CA ASN A 477 -33.46 2.68 -23.49
C ASN A 477 -33.07 1.86 -24.74
N ASP A 478 -32.98 2.54 -25.88
CA ASP A 478 -32.72 2.08 -27.23
C ASP A 478 -31.54 2.87 -27.86
N ALA A 479 -31.18 2.51 -29.09
CA ALA A 479 -30.03 2.99 -29.85
C ALA A 479 -30.43 3.54 -31.22
#